data_AF-A0A5C8LDU2-F1
#
_entry.id   AF-A0A5C8LDU2-F1
#
_cell.length_a   1.000
_cell.length_b   1.000
_cell.length_c   1.000
_cell.angle_alpha   90.00
_cell.angle_beta   90.00
_cell.angle_gamma   90.00
#
_symmetry.space_group_name_H-M   'P 1'
#
loop_
_entity.id
_entity.type
_entity.pdbx_description
1 polymer ?
#
loop_
_entity_poly.entity_id
_entity_poly.type
_entity_poly.pdbx_seq_one_letter_code
_entity_poly.pdbx_strand_id
1 'polypeptide(L)'
;MKNENTQHSSNTAAAKLPAYLKQALQGVRQAFEQEEPISFNIIEAKDKGFSIKVNGLFAFVSFGHFAWSYPNIKFWHNASRHLVGHSFSGSIHSLKENPVGILIDAKSSSFEPAPLALHSCYRAVVLQKSKYGVFADLGVHFNWQYGSLLGLIHLSHMLDKNQWVAMQEGEIISTQFMGYNEKQQLILGDNLERTM
;
A
#
# COMPACT_ATOMS: atom_id res chain seq x y z
N MET A 1 11.94 -50.02 50.62
CA MET A 1 10.75 -49.69 49.80
C MET A 1 11.10 -48.49 48.93
N LYS A 2 10.58 -48.47 47.70
CA LYS A 2 11.07 -47.74 46.51
C LYS A 2 11.05 -46.21 46.60
N ASN A 3 12.00 -45.61 45.88
CA ASN A 3 12.07 -44.21 45.42
C ASN A 3 10.78 -43.77 44.70
N GLU A 4 10.49 -42.45 44.66
CA GLU A 4 10.72 -41.63 43.46
C GLU A 4 10.30 -40.16 43.60
N ASN A 5 11.23 -39.30 43.13
CA ASN A 5 11.10 -37.89 42.81
C ASN A 5 9.87 -37.61 41.95
N THR A 6 9.05 -36.62 42.34
CA THR A 6 8.14 -35.96 41.41
C THR A 6 8.79 -34.67 40.92
N GLN A 7 9.61 -34.79 39.87
CA GLN A 7 9.91 -33.67 38.99
C GLN A 7 8.61 -33.29 38.27
N HIS A 8 8.10 -32.08 38.52
CA HIS A 8 7.16 -31.44 37.60
C HIS A 8 7.92 -31.05 36.35
N SER A 9 7.97 -31.99 35.39
CA SER A 9 8.39 -31.74 34.03
C SER A 9 7.43 -30.72 33.40
N SER A 10 7.98 -29.55 33.11
CA SER A 10 7.47 -28.58 32.15
C SER A 10 7.17 -29.30 30.84
N ASN A 11 5.88 -29.57 30.57
CA ASN A 11 5.46 -30.27 29.36
C ASN A 11 5.39 -29.24 28.22
N THR A 12 6.52 -29.12 27.53
CA THR A 12 6.75 -28.37 26.30
C THR A 12 5.88 -28.96 25.18
N ALA A 13 4.66 -28.46 25.01
CA ALA A 13 3.89 -28.68 23.79
C ALA A 13 4.33 -27.68 22.71
N ALA A 14 5.60 -27.76 22.28
CA ALA A 14 6.02 -27.15 21.03
C ALA A 14 5.39 -27.98 19.89
N ALA A 15 4.15 -27.65 19.53
CA ALA A 15 3.46 -28.30 18.42
C ALA A 15 4.36 -28.27 17.18
N LYS A 16 4.69 -29.47 16.66
CA LYS A 16 5.57 -29.64 15.50
C LYS A 16 4.91 -28.93 14.31
N LEU A 17 5.51 -27.83 13.84
CA LEU A 17 4.96 -27.06 12.71
C LEU A 17 4.79 -27.97 11.48
N PRO A 18 3.68 -27.86 10.72
CA PRO A 18 3.48 -28.58 9.47
C PRO A 18 4.62 -28.36 8.47
N ALA A 19 4.91 -29.35 7.63
CA ALA A 19 6.04 -29.31 6.69
C ALA A 19 6.00 -28.09 5.74
N TYR A 20 4.82 -27.77 5.21
CA TYR A 20 4.66 -26.60 4.32
C TYR A 20 4.98 -25.28 5.04
N LEU A 21 4.65 -25.16 6.33
CA LEU A 21 4.91 -23.96 7.12
C LEU A 21 6.40 -23.81 7.41
N LYS A 22 7.10 -24.92 7.66
CA LYS A 22 8.57 -24.93 7.80
C LYS A 22 9.25 -24.49 6.52
N GLN A 23 8.81 -24.99 5.36
CA GLN A 23 9.35 -24.60 4.07
C GLN A 23 9.12 -23.11 3.78
N ALA A 24 7.90 -22.61 4.03
CA ALA A 24 7.60 -21.18 3.87
C ALA A 24 8.47 -20.30 4.77
N LEU A 25 8.66 -20.70 6.03
CA LEU A 25 9.51 -19.98 6.99
C LEU A 25 10.98 -20.01 6.58
N GLN A 26 11.46 -21.14 6.05
CA GLN A 26 12.84 -21.26 5.55
C GLN A 26 13.09 -20.30 4.37
N GLY A 27 12.14 -20.18 3.43
CA GLY A 27 12.26 -19.22 2.33
C GLY A 27 12.29 -17.76 2.81
N VAL A 28 11.47 -17.42 3.80
CA VAL A 28 11.49 -16.09 4.44
C VAL A 28 12.82 -15.85 5.17
N ARG A 29 13.34 -16.84 5.90
CA ARG A 29 14.62 -16.73 6.61
C ARG A 29 15.77 -16.49 5.65
N GLN A 30 15.83 -17.25 4.55
CA GLN A 30 16.86 -17.08 3.55
C GLN A 30 16.83 -15.66 2.96
N ALA A 31 15.65 -15.15 2.57
CA ALA A 31 15.52 -13.79 2.05
C ALA A 31 15.94 -12.73 3.09
N PHE A 32 15.66 -12.97 4.38
CA PHE A 32 16.09 -12.08 5.46
C PHE A 32 17.61 -12.07 5.65
N GLU A 33 18.25 -13.25 5.66
CA GLU A 33 19.70 -13.40 5.84
C GLU A 33 20.50 -12.86 4.65
N GLN A 34 19.93 -12.92 3.44
CA GLN A 34 20.56 -12.48 2.20
C GLN A 34 20.17 -11.05 1.80
N GLU A 35 19.32 -10.38 2.60
CA GLU A 35 18.76 -9.06 2.32
C GLU A 35 18.06 -8.98 0.93
N GLU A 36 17.52 -10.10 0.47
CA GLU A 36 16.87 -10.19 -0.83
C GLU A 36 15.45 -9.62 -0.78
N PRO A 37 15.03 -8.91 -1.85
CA PRO A 37 13.66 -8.45 -1.96
C PRO A 37 12.71 -9.63 -2.13
N ILE A 38 11.58 -9.58 -1.43
CA ILE A 38 10.52 -10.58 -1.49
C ILE A 38 9.20 -9.95 -1.91
N SER A 39 8.50 -10.65 -2.81
CA SER A 39 7.16 -10.24 -3.24
C SER A 39 6.13 -10.51 -2.16
N PHE A 40 5.19 -9.59 -1.99
CA PHE A 40 4.08 -9.72 -1.08
C PHE A 40 2.77 -9.23 -1.69
N ASN A 41 1.66 -9.82 -1.25
CA ASN A 41 0.31 -9.42 -1.64
C ASN A 41 -0.38 -8.71 -0.49
N ILE A 42 -1.04 -7.59 -0.76
CA ILE A 42 -1.88 -6.93 0.25
C ILE A 42 -3.19 -7.70 0.41
N ILE A 43 -3.46 -8.17 1.62
CA ILE A 43 -4.68 -8.93 1.94
C ILE A 43 -5.73 -8.04 2.57
N GLU A 44 -5.30 -7.11 3.43
CA GLU A 44 -6.23 -6.26 4.17
C GLU A 44 -5.58 -4.93 4.53
N ALA A 45 -6.34 -3.85 4.39
CA ALA A 45 -6.00 -2.55 4.94
C ALA A 45 -6.19 -2.54 6.46
N LYS A 46 -5.23 -1.96 7.19
CA LYS A 46 -5.27 -1.74 8.64
C LYS A 46 -5.06 -0.26 8.93
N ASP A 47 -5.26 0.15 10.19
CA ASP A 47 -5.19 1.56 10.57
C ASP A 47 -3.84 2.23 10.34
N LYS A 48 -2.74 1.46 10.33
CA LYS A 48 -1.36 1.97 10.21
C LYS A 48 -0.53 1.25 9.17
N GLY A 49 -1.16 0.47 8.29
CA GLY A 49 -0.44 -0.39 7.35
C GLY A 49 -1.34 -1.41 6.69
N PHE A 50 -0.72 -2.51 6.28
CA PHE A 50 -1.38 -3.60 5.58
C PHE A 50 -1.04 -4.93 6.23
N SER A 51 -2.06 -5.78 6.39
CA SER A 51 -1.81 -7.21 6.52
C SER A 51 -1.52 -7.76 5.13
N ILE A 52 -0.41 -8.46 4.99
CA ILE A 52 0.10 -8.93 3.71
C ILE A 52 0.40 -10.44 3.78
N LYS A 53 0.56 -11.06 2.62
CA LYS A 53 1.07 -12.43 2.50
C LYS A 53 2.40 -12.47 1.77
N VAL A 54 3.37 -13.16 2.38
CA VAL A 54 4.71 -13.43 1.87
C VAL A 54 4.93 -14.94 1.92
N ASN A 55 5.16 -15.60 0.79
CA ASN A 55 5.29 -17.07 0.71
C ASN A 55 4.17 -17.83 1.46
N GLY A 56 2.94 -17.29 1.45
CA GLY A 56 1.78 -17.86 2.14
C GLY A 56 1.69 -17.58 3.65
N LEU A 57 2.71 -16.96 4.26
CA LEU A 57 2.72 -16.53 5.64
C LEU A 57 2.15 -15.11 5.77
N PHE A 58 1.44 -14.85 6.87
CA PHE A 58 1.01 -13.50 7.20
C PHE A 58 2.20 -12.66 7.67
N ALA A 59 2.28 -11.46 7.15
CA ALA A 59 3.25 -10.44 7.53
C ALA A 59 2.53 -9.08 7.64
N PHE A 60 3.29 -8.06 8.02
CA PHE A 60 2.80 -6.69 8.12
C PHE A 60 3.77 -5.73 7.46
N VAL A 61 3.24 -4.75 6.72
CA VAL A 61 4.00 -3.58 6.26
C VAL A 61 3.28 -2.34 6.76
N SER A 62 3.99 -1.48 7.50
CA SER A 62 3.41 -0.22 7.96
C SER A 62 3.36 0.79 6.81
N PHE A 63 2.46 1.77 6.89
CA PHE A 63 2.46 2.88 5.93
C PHE A 63 3.80 3.63 5.89
N GLY A 64 4.49 3.74 7.03
CA GLY A 64 5.81 4.37 7.13
C GLY A 64 6.95 3.53 6.54
N HIS A 65 6.70 2.27 6.19
CA HIS A 65 7.61 1.34 5.54
C HIS A 65 7.11 0.93 4.14
N PHE A 66 6.14 1.66 3.59
CA PHE A 66 5.63 1.37 2.25
C PHE A 66 6.47 2.06 1.17
N ALA A 67 6.24 1.65 -0.08
CA ALA A 67 7.00 2.08 -1.26
C ALA A 67 6.88 3.58 -1.60
N TRP A 68 5.93 4.28 -1.01
CA TRP A 68 5.79 5.74 -1.08
C TRP A 68 5.23 6.27 0.23
N SER A 69 5.16 7.60 0.35
CA SER A 69 4.55 8.26 1.50
C SER A 69 3.44 9.21 1.05
N TYR A 70 2.39 9.28 1.85
CA TYR A 70 1.40 10.35 1.74
C TYR A 70 1.64 11.42 2.80
N PRO A 71 1.20 12.67 2.56
CA PRO A 71 1.36 13.77 3.52
C PRO A 71 0.70 13.53 4.88
N ASN A 72 -0.38 12.74 4.93
CA ASN A 72 -1.09 12.45 6.18
C ASN A 72 -1.77 11.07 6.15
N ILE A 73 -2.24 10.62 7.31
CA ILE A 73 -2.86 9.30 7.48
C ILE A 73 -4.22 9.17 6.78
N LYS A 74 -4.94 10.28 6.59
CA LYS A 74 -6.26 10.30 5.94
C LYS A 74 -6.15 9.86 4.48
N PHE A 75 -5.08 10.28 3.79
CA PHE A 75 -4.79 9.84 2.43
C PHE A 75 -4.61 8.31 2.38
N TRP A 76 -3.86 7.74 3.33
CA TRP A 76 -3.71 6.29 3.44
C TRP A 76 -5.03 5.59 3.64
N HIS A 77 -5.88 6.04 4.56
CA HIS A 77 -7.18 5.42 4.78
C HIS A 77 -8.04 5.41 3.52
N ASN A 78 -8.04 6.51 2.76
CA ASN A 78 -8.84 6.62 1.54
C ASN A 78 -8.25 5.84 0.35
N ALA A 79 -6.92 5.67 0.27
CA ALA A 79 -6.26 4.88 -0.77
C ALA A 79 -6.24 3.37 -0.47
N SER A 80 -6.10 2.99 0.81
CA SER A 80 -5.70 1.64 1.25
C SER A 80 -6.59 0.51 0.74
N ARG A 81 -7.92 0.72 0.69
CA ARG A 81 -8.85 -0.29 0.18
C ARG A 81 -8.62 -0.65 -1.30
N HIS A 82 -8.11 0.30 -2.07
CA HIS A 82 -7.83 0.13 -3.50
C HIS A 82 -6.47 -0.51 -3.78
N LEU A 83 -5.65 -0.69 -2.74
CA LEU A 83 -4.37 -1.41 -2.80
C LEU A 83 -4.52 -2.90 -2.45
N VAL A 84 -5.66 -3.29 -1.86
CA VAL A 84 -5.94 -4.69 -1.53
C VAL A 84 -5.99 -5.54 -2.80
N GLY A 85 -5.32 -6.70 -2.76
CA GLY A 85 -5.20 -7.62 -3.89
C GLY A 85 -4.01 -7.33 -4.82
N HIS A 86 -3.33 -6.19 -4.67
CA HIS A 86 -2.13 -5.88 -5.45
C HIS A 86 -0.85 -6.42 -4.81
N SER A 87 0.13 -6.70 -5.66
CA SER A 87 1.44 -7.24 -5.30
C SER A 87 2.51 -6.15 -5.32
N PHE A 88 3.41 -6.18 -4.36
CA PHE A 88 4.57 -5.29 -4.28
C PHE A 88 5.81 -6.10 -3.85
N SER A 89 6.96 -5.46 -3.80
CA SER A 89 8.21 -6.06 -3.33
C SER A 89 8.79 -5.24 -2.18
N GLY A 90 9.58 -5.88 -1.33
CA GLY A 90 10.27 -5.23 -0.22
C GLY A 90 11.22 -6.21 0.48
N SER A 91 12.11 -5.71 1.31
CA SER A 91 12.97 -6.55 2.14
C SER A 91 12.29 -6.88 3.47
N ILE A 92 12.74 -7.95 4.12
CA ILE A 92 12.26 -8.29 5.46
C ILE A 92 12.98 -7.38 6.46
N HIS A 93 12.24 -6.48 7.09
CA HIS A 93 12.75 -5.57 8.11
C HIS A 93 13.07 -6.31 9.42
N SER A 94 12.18 -7.23 9.81
CA SER A 94 12.37 -8.04 11.02
C SER A 94 11.67 -9.39 10.92
N LEU A 95 12.30 -10.43 11.44
CA LEU A 95 11.76 -11.77 11.56
C LEU A 95 11.82 -12.25 13.01
N LYS A 96 10.65 -12.60 13.57
CA LYS A 96 10.51 -13.33 14.83
C LYS A 96 9.92 -14.70 14.51
N GLU A 97 10.45 -15.77 15.08
CA GLU A 97 10.01 -17.13 14.73
C GLU A 97 9.02 -17.74 15.72
N ASN A 98 8.94 -17.23 16.95
CA ASN A 98 8.03 -17.76 17.97
C ASN A 98 7.44 -16.66 18.88
N PRO A 99 6.16 -16.26 18.70
CA PRO A 99 5.33 -16.58 17.53
C PRO A 99 5.92 -15.99 16.25
N VAL A 100 5.57 -16.56 15.08
CA VAL A 100 6.03 -16.05 13.78
C VAL A 100 5.51 -14.64 13.56
N GLY A 101 6.40 -13.68 13.37
CA GLY A 101 6.11 -12.29 13.06
C GLY A 101 7.09 -11.78 12.02
N ILE A 102 6.56 -11.26 10.91
CA ILE A 102 7.36 -10.78 9.77
C ILE A 102 6.95 -9.34 9.52
N LEU A 103 7.92 -8.42 9.55
CA LEU A 103 7.74 -7.04 9.15
C LEU A 103 8.49 -6.80 7.84
N ILE A 104 7.85 -6.14 6.89
CA ILE A 104 8.43 -5.80 5.58
C ILE A 104 8.77 -4.31 5.53
N ASP A 105 9.89 -3.99 4.88
CA ASP A 105 10.24 -2.64 4.41
C ASP A 105 10.21 -2.61 2.88
N ALA A 106 9.30 -1.84 2.31
CA ALA A 106 9.11 -1.68 0.88
C ALA A 106 9.67 -0.35 0.35
N LYS A 107 10.36 0.46 1.16
CA LYS A 107 10.87 1.79 0.76
C LYS A 107 11.87 1.76 -0.39
N SER A 108 12.58 0.64 -0.58
CA SER A 108 13.54 0.46 -1.67
C SER A 108 12.88 0.16 -3.02
N SER A 109 11.55 0.01 -3.06
CA SER A 109 10.81 -0.16 -4.31
C SER A 109 11.00 1.06 -5.22
N SER A 110 11.48 0.81 -6.43
CA SER A 110 11.53 1.79 -7.52
C SER A 110 10.37 1.58 -8.48
N PHE A 111 9.79 2.66 -8.98
CA PHE A 111 8.74 2.63 -9.99
C PHE A 111 9.21 3.34 -11.25
N GLU A 112 8.84 2.78 -12.40
CA GLU A 112 9.00 3.48 -13.67
C GLU A 112 8.06 4.67 -13.76
N PRO A 113 8.40 5.72 -14.52
CA PRO A 113 7.49 6.83 -14.78
C PRO A 113 6.20 6.37 -15.48
N ALA A 114 5.05 6.89 -15.03
CA ALA A 114 3.77 6.60 -15.66
C ALA A 114 3.65 7.30 -17.04
N PRO A 115 3.09 6.63 -18.07
CA PRO A 115 2.91 7.20 -19.40
C PRO A 115 1.68 8.12 -19.45
N LEU A 116 1.75 9.26 -18.75
CA LEU A 116 0.67 10.25 -18.74
C LEU A 116 0.69 11.09 -20.03
N ALA A 117 -0.47 11.15 -20.69
CA ALA A 117 -0.70 11.94 -21.89
C ALA A 117 -1.53 13.17 -21.53
N LEU A 118 -1.07 14.35 -21.99
CA LEU A 118 -1.73 15.62 -21.72
C LEU A 118 -3.18 15.59 -22.23
N HIS A 119 -4.12 16.09 -21.42
CA HIS A 119 -5.57 16.11 -21.66
C HIS A 119 -6.27 14.74 -21.72
N SER A 120 -5.55 13.64 -21.46
CA SER A 120 -6.18 12.32 -21.33
C SER A 120 -6.89 12.17 -19.98
N CYS A 121 -7.95 11.36 -19.97
CA CYS A 121 -8.74 11.06 -18.77
C CYS A 121 -8.20 9.81 -18.06
N TYR A 122 -8.09 9.91 -16.74
CA TYR A 122 -7.60 8.87 -15.86
C TYR A 122 -8.62 8.59 -14.75
N ARG A 123 -8.51 7.42 -14.13
CA ARG A 123 -9.25 7.06 -12.92
C ARG A 123 -8.42 7.50 -11.72
N ALA A 124 -9.04 8.13 -10.74
CA ALA A 124 -8.35 8.61 -9.56
C ALA A 124 -9.11 8.30 -8.29
N VAL A 125 -8.41 7.94 -7.22
CA VAL A 125 -9.00 7.85 -5.89
C VAL A 125 -9.02 9.24 -5.26
N VAL A 126 -10.18 9.71 -4.80
CA VAL A 126 -10.28 10.96 -4.02
C VAL A 126 -9.64 10.73 -2.65
N LEU A 127 -8.49 11.35 -2.38
CA LEU A 127 -7.78 11.16 -1.11
C LEU A 127 -8.21 12.15 -0.04
N GLN A 128 -8.44 13.40 -0.41
CA GLN A 128 -8.88 14.41 0.54
C GLN A 128 -9.47 15.62 -0.17
N LYS A 129 -10.57 16.15 0.35
CA LYS A 129 -11.10 17.45 -0.05
C LYS A 129 -10.45 18.57 0.77
N SER A 130 -10.10 19.66 0.11
CA SER A 130 -9.60 20.88 0.74
C SER A 130 -10.48 22.08 0.32
N LYS A 131 -10.23 23.25 0.94
CA LYS A 131 -10.93 24.49 0.57
C LYS A 131 -10.60 24.98 -0.84
N TYR A 132 -9.49 24.53 -1.43
CA TYR A 132 -8.98 25.01 -2.71
C TYR A 132 -8.99 23.92 -3.80
N GLY A 133 -9.40 22.69 -3.48
CA GLY A 133 -9.45 21.62 -4.47
C GLY A 133 -9.62 20.24 -3.86
N VAL A 134 -9.29 19.24 -4.65
CA VAL A 134 -9.36 17.82 -4.30
C VAL A 134 -8.03 17.16 -4.60
N PHE A 135 -7.43 16.55 -3.59
CA PHE A 135 -6.28 15.68 -3.77
C PHE A 135 -6.76 14.32 -4.25
N ALA A 136 -6.19 13.84 -5.35
CA ALA A 136 -6.56 12.57 -5.95
C ALA A 136 -5.32 11.81 -6.44
N ASP A 137 -5.38 10.49 -6.45
CA ASP A 137 -4.26 9.63 -6.84
C ASP A 137 -4.61 8.77 -8.05
N LEU A 138 -3.82 8.87 -9.12
CA LEU A 138 -4.04 8.15 -10.37
C LEU A 138 -3.56 6.69 -10.33
N GLY A 139 -2.90 6.25 -9.26
CA GLY A 139 -2.32 4.91 -9.17
C GLY A 139 -3.33 3.79 -9.48
N VAL A 140 -4.59 3.95 -9.06
CA VAL A 140 -5.68 3.01 -9.36
C VAL A 140 -5.93 2.80 -10.85
N HIS A 141 -5.68 3.80 -11.70
CA HIS A 141 -5.83 3.65 -13.15
C HIS A 141 -4.83 2.65 -13.74
N PHE A 142 -3.64 2.58 -13.14
CA PHE A 142 -2.55 1.71 -13.58
C PHE A 142 -2.35 0.50 -12.68
N ASN A 143 -3.35 0.15 -11.86
CA ASN A 143 -3.25 -0.94 -10.89
C ASN A 143 -2.01 -0.80 -9.97
N TRP A 144 -1.60 0.44 -9.68
CA TRP A 144 -0.46 0.80 -8.83
C TRP A 144 0.91 0.36 -9.35
N GLN A 145 1.03 -0.06 -10.62
CA GLN A 145 2.30 -0.51 -11.19
C GLN A 145 3.38 0.59 -11.25
N TYR A 146 2.95 1.86 -11.23
CA TYR A 146 3.82 3.05 -11.20
C TYR A 146 3.83 3.73 -9.82
N GLY A 147 3.35 3.03 -8.79
CA GLY A 147 3.20 3.58 -7.45
C GLY A 147 2.06 4.60 -7.33
N SER A 148 2.18 5.47 -6.33
CA SER A 148 1.27 6.60 -6.11
C SER A 148 1.57 7.74 -7.09
N LEU A 149 0.51 8.26 -7.71
CA LEU A 149 0.53 9.39 -8.63
C LEU A 149 -0.39 10.49 -8.08
N LEU A 150 0.07 11.15 -7.01
CA LEU A 150 -0.68 12.18 -6.30
C LEU A 150 -0.75 13.48 -7.09
N GLY A 151 -1.97 13.93 -7.38
CA GLY A 151 -2.26 15.22 -7.99
C GLY A 151 -3.31 16.03 -7.25
N LEU A 152 -3.50 17.27 -7.72
CA LEU A 152 -4.50 18.20 -7.21
C LEU A 152 -5.43 18.66 -8.34
N ILE A 153 -6.73 18.45 -8.15
CA ILE A 153 -7.76 19.12 -8.93
C ILE A 153 -8.08 20.44 -8.22
N HIS A 154 -7.47 21.53 -8.68
CA HIS A 154 -7.72 22.85 -8.09
C HIS A 154 -9.11 23.37 -8.49
N LEU A 155 -9.78 24.14 -7.62
CA LEU A 155 -11.13 24.66 -7.91
C LEU A 155 -11.20 25.54 -9.16
N SER A 156 -10.13 26.26 -9.52
CA SER A 156 -10.05 27.01 -10.78
C SER A 156 -10.03 26.11 -12.02
N HIS A 157 -9.74 24.83 -11.84
CA HIS A 157 -9.74 23.85 -12.91
C HIS A 157 -11.06 23.08 -13.03
N MET A 158 -12.01 23.32 -12.12
CA MET A 158 -13.36 22.74 -12.17
C MET A 158 -14.34 23.72 -12.79
N LEU A 159 -14.95 23.33 -13.92
CA LEU A 159 -16.04 24.03 -14.58
C LEU A 159 -17.35 23.87 -13.81
N ASP A 160 -17.63 22.67 -13.29
CA ASP A 160 -18.81 22.42 -12.45
C ASP A 160 -18.44 22.28 -10.97
N LYS A 161 -18.68 23.36 -10.20
CA LYS A 161 -18.46 23.36 -8.74
C LYS A 161 -19.37 22.39 -7.99
N ASN A 162 -20.49 21.93 -8.58
CA ASN A 162 -21.34 20.94 -7.93
C ASN A 162 -20.68 19.56 -7.92
N GLN A 163 -19.83 19.23 -8.91
CA GLN A 163 -19.03 18.01 -8.87
C GLN A 163 -18.14 17.97 -7.63
N TRP A 164 -17.51 19.11 -7.27
CA TRP A 164 -16.72 19.20 -6.05
C TRP A 164 -17.55 18.84 -4.81
N VAL A 165 -18.80 19.34 -4.72
CA VAL A 165 -19.68 19.06 -3.58
C VAL A 165 -20.02 17.57 -3.52
N ALA A 166 -20.35 16.98 -4.66
CA ALA A 166 -20.77 15.58 -4.78
C ALA A 166 -19.64 14.59 -4.47
N MET A 167 -18.37 14.96 -4.70
CA MET A 167 -17.25 14.05 -4.50
C MET A 167 -17.13 13.57 -3.04
N GLN A 168 -16.94 12.26 -2.87
CA GLN A 168 -16.71 11.58 -1.61
C GLN A 168 -15.28 11.09 -1.50
N GLU A 169 -14.68 11.29 -0.33
CA GLU A 169 -13.34 10.77 -0.06
C GLU A 169 -13.33 9.24 -0.08
N GLY A 170 -12.29 8.67 -0.70
CA GLY A 170 -12.12 7.25 -0.95
C GLY A 170 -12.81 6.75 -2.23
N GLU A 171 -13.69 7.51 -2.87
CA GLU A 171 -14.32 7.09 -4.13
C GLU A 171 -13.35 7.15 -5.31
N ILE A 172 -13.72 6.48 -6.42
CA ILE A 172 -12.98 6.59 -7.68
C ILE A 172 -13.74 7.54 -8.60
N ILE A 173 -13.06 8.57 -9.08
CA ILE A 173 -13.56 9.55 -10.04
C ILE A 173 -12.79 9.45 -11.37
N SER A 174 -13.31 10.11 -12.40
CA SER A 174 -12.56 10.41 -13.62
C SER A 174 -12.03 11.84 -13.57
N THR A 175 -10.79 12.04 -13.99
CA THR A 175 -10.11 13.34 -13.98
C THR A 175 -9.16 13.45 -15.16
N GLN A 176 -8.92 14.67 -15.63
CA GLN A 176 -8.03 14.93 -16.75
C GLN A 176 -6.62 15.28 -16.26
N PHE A 177 -5.58 14.73 -16.89
CA PHE A 177 -4.21 15.17 -16.65
C PHE A 177 -3.92 16.49 -17.41
N MET A 178 -3.55 17.55 -16.68
CA MET A 178 -3.31 18.88 -17.25
C MET A 178 -1.83 19.28 -17.31
N GLY A 179 -0.92 18.36 -16.96
CA GLY A 179 0.52 18.61 -16.91
C GLY A 179 1.07 18.64 -15.49
N TYR A 180 2.25 19.23 -15.34
CA TYR A 180 2.96 19.34 -14.08
C TYR A 180 3.14 20.80 -13.70
N ASN A 181 3.16 21.11 -12.40
CA ASN A 181 3.58 22.42 -11.93
C ASN A 181 5.13 22.53 -11.88
N GLU A 182 5.64 23.70 -11.50
CA GLU A 182 7.09 23.96 -11.38
C GLU A 182 7.81 23.01 -10.41
N LYS A 183 7.08 22.39 -9.48
CA LYS A 183 7.59 21.40 -8.51
C LYS A 183 7.42 19.96 -8.98
N GLN A 184 7.11 19.73 -10.26
CA GLN A 184 6.85 18.41 -10.85
C GLN A 184 5.65 17.66 -10.20
N GLN A 185 4.72 18.39 -9.60
CA GLN A 185 3.49 17.80 -9.05
C GLN A 185 2.40 17.75 -10.11
N LEU A 186 1.61 16.67 -10.13
CA LEU A 186 0.54 16.49 -11.10
C LEU A 186 -0.55 17.54 -10.92
N ILE A 187 -0.86 18.24 -12.02
CA ILE A 187 -2.02 19.11 -12.12
C ILE A 187 -3.14 18.31 -12.76
N LEU A 188 -4.28 18.27 -12.08
CA LEU A 188 -5.47 17.57 -12.54
C LEU A 188 -6.61 18.56 -12.81
N GLY A 189 -7.49 18.20 -13.73
CA GLY A 189 -8.69 18.94 -14.11
C GLY A 189 -9.95 18.12 -13.92
N ASP A 190 -11.11 18.75 -14.05
CA ASP A 190 -12.35 18.00 -14.23
C ASP A 190 -12.34 17.26 -15.59
N ASN A 191 -13.29 16.36 -15.77
CA ASN A 191 -13.44 15.58 -17.00
C ASN A 191 -14.32 16.29 -18.04
N LEU A 192 -14.60 17.59 -17.85
CA LEU A 192 -15.46 18.36 -18.73
C LEU A 192 -14.61 19.00 -19.84
N GLU A 193 -15.07 18.88 -21.08
CA GLU A 193 -14.42 19.55 -22.20
C GLU A 193 -14.51 21.07 -22.01
N ARG A 194 -13.34 21.72 -22.01
CA ARG A 194 -13.28 23.18 -22.14
C ARG A 194 -13.53 23.50 -23.60
N THR A 195 -14.70 24.05 -23.91
CA THR A 195 -14.91 24.68 -25.21
C THR A 195 -13.93 25.85 -25.29
N MET A 196 -12.96 25.75 -26.21
CA MET A 196 -12.04 26.85 -26.54
C MET A 196 -12.75 27.92 -27.36
#